data_AF-A0AAQ4ESE6-F1
#
_entry.id   AF-A0AAQ4ESE6-F1
#
_cell.length_a   1.000
_cell.length_b   1.000
_cell.length_c   1.000
_cell.angle_alpha   90.00
_cell.angle_beta   90.00
_cell.angle_gamma   90.00
#
_symmetry.space_group_name_H-M   'P 1'
#
loop_
_entity.id
_entity.type
_entity.pdbx_description
1 polymer ?
#
loop_
_entity_poly.entity_id
_entity_poly.type
_entity_poly.pdbx_seq_one_letter_code
_entity_poly.pdbx_strand_id
1 'polypeptide(L)'
;MSSGLQAANNRTAWDPTVNDCEQPSQQCLFRVRREIADLNAHPLPGAFVAADEQDLTRIHALVVGPGGTPYEGGFFYYMLKCPPDYPVSPPRARLMTTDAGLVKFSPNFEENGKICLSILGTGPGPAWSQYHGLGGVLLSFQSLMTVSPYRDEPGYEAQNQSRNVSRYDAIILHETIRVAVCDQVEACLRGTSSLPPTLREQVLLWFPGFCDKYEQAVGAHLHLTGSEMTDPYGDWRGVFQYETLLERLQNVKEGIAKRSGARVRTHT
;
A
#
# COMPACT_ATOMS: atom_id res chain seq x y z
N MET A 1 -39.12 -8.86 0.36
CA MET A 1 -37.81 -9.52 0.17
C MET A 1 -36.78 -8.66 -0.59
N SER A 2 -37.06 -7.37 -0.87
CA SER A 2 -36.18 -6.49 -1.68
C SER A 2 -35.21 -5.61 -0.86
N SER A 3 -35.33 -5.56 0.47
CA SER A 3 -34.55 -4.65 1.33
C SER A 3 -33.21 -5.23 1.80
N GLY A 4 -33.05 -6.56 1.81
CA GLY A 4 -31.81 -7.23 2.24
C GLY A 4 -30.69 -7.23 1.17
N LEU A 5 -31.05 -7.32 -0.11
CA LEU A 5 -30.09 -7.29 -1.23
C LEU A 5 -29.50 -5.89 -1.47
N GLN A 6 -30.28 -4.82 -1.29
CA GLN A 6 -29.76 -3.44 -1.41
C GLN A 6 -28.84 -3.03 -0.26
N ALA A 7 -29.03 -3.57 0.96
CA ALA A 7 -28.17 -3.28 2.10
C ALA A 7 -26.80 -3.99 2.02
N ALA A 8 -26.73 -5.18 1.39
CA ALA A 8 -25.49 -5.90 1.16
C ALA A 8 -24.63 -5.25 0.07
N ASN A 9 -25.25 -4.78 -1.03
CA ASN A 9 -24.56 -4.08 -2.13
C ASN A 9 -23.84 -2.79 -1.70
N ASN A 10 -24.26 -2.15 -0.59
CA ASN A 10 -23.67 -0.90 -0.15
C ASN A 10 -22.42 -1.08 0.75
N ARG A 11 -22.16 -2.30 1.26
CA ARG A 11 -21.04 -2.54 2.20
C ARG A 11 -19.69 -2.73 1.50
N THR A 12 -19.70 -3.13 0.24
CA THR A 12 -18.51 -3.41 -0.59
C THR A 12 -18.42 -2.51 -1.82
N ALA A 13 -19.24 -1.46 -1.91
CA ALA A 13 -19.25 -0.53 -3.05
C ALA A 13 -17.89 0.18 -3.26
N TRP A 14 -17.04 0.24 -2.24
CA TRP A 14 -15.69 0.79 -2.31
C TRP A 14 -14.64 -0.21 -2.83
N ASP A 15 -14.97 -1.51 -2.84
CA ASP A 15 -14.03 -2.60 -3.08
C ASP A 15 -13.93 -2.91 -4.59
N PRO A 16 -12.75 -2.72 -5.20
CA PRO A 16 -12.51 -2.99 -6.62
C PRO A 16 -12.41 -4.49 -6.96
N THR A 17 -12.35 -5.38 -5.97
CA THR A 17 -12.28 -6.85 -6.17
C THR A 17 -13.64 -7.49 -6.41
N VAL A 18 -14.73 -6.76 -6.14
CA VAL A 18 -16.08 -7.22 -6.43
C VAL A 18 -16.25 -7.33 -7.95
N ASN A 19 -16.67 -8.52 -8.39
CA ASN A 19 -16.84 -8.81 -9.80
C ASN A 19 -18.15 -8.23 -10.31
N ASP A 20 -18.10 -6.97 -10.74
CA ASP A 20 -19.21 -6.31 -11.41
C ASP A 20 -18.94 -6.31 -12.92
N CYS A 21 -19.86 -6.91 -13.69
CA CYS A 21 -19.77 -7.00 -15.16
C CYS A 21 -20.12 -5.64 -15.80
N GLU A 22 -19.38 -4.61 -15.43
CA GLU A 22 -19.58 -3.22 -15.84
C GLU A 22 -18.94 -2.98 -17.21
N GLN A 23 -19.72 -2.44 -18.16
CA GLN A 23 -19.22 -2.10 -19.50
C GLN A 23 -18.71 -0.66 -19.51
N PRO A 24 -17.40 -0.41 -19.67
CA PRO A 24 -16.86 0.94 -19.61
C PRO A 24 -17.21 1.77 -20.84
N SER A 25 -17.46 3.07 -20.64
CA SER A 25 -17.64 3.99 -21.77
C SER A 25 -16.34 4.16 -22.56
N GLN A 26 -16.46 4.54 -23.84
CA GLN A 26 -15.28 4.86 -24.67
C GLN A 26 -14.47 6.02 -24.09
N GLN A 27 -15.15 6.99 -23.47
CA GLN A 27 -14.52 8.13 -22.78
C GLN A 27 -13.70 7.67 -21.58
N CYS A 28 -14.24 6.75 -20.77
CA CYS A 28 -13.52 6.12 -19.66
C CYS A 28 -12.26 5.41 -20.15
N LEU A 29 -12.38 4.52 -21.14
CA LEU A 29 -11.22 3.79 -21.67
C LEU A 29 -10.13 4.73 -22.23
N PHE A 30 -10.53 5.77 -22.96
CA PHE A 30 -9.59 6.77 -23.46
C PHE A 30 -8.90 7.52 -22.31
N ARG A 31 -9.67 7.96 -21.30
CA ARG A 31 -9.13 8.66 -20.14
C ARG A 31 -8.14 7.81 -19.35
N VAL A 32 -8.49 6.57 -19.04
CA VAL A 32 -7.65 5.65 -18.27
C VAL A 32 -6.35 5.34 -19.02
N ARG A 33 -6.42 5.00 -20.31
CA ARG A 33 -5.23 4.75 -21.13
C ARG A 33 -4.29 5.95 -21.16
N ARG A 34 -4.84 7.16 -21.33
CA ARG A 34 -4.05 8.40 -21.34
C ARG A 34 -3.36 8.62 -19.99
N GLU A 35 -4.10 8.53 -18.88
CA GLU A 35 -3.51 8.75 -17.55
C GLU A 35 -2.44 7.71 -17.19
N ILE A 36 -2.63 6.44 -17.54
CA ILE A 36 -1.61 5.40 -17.33
C ILE A 36 -0.38 5.68 -18.19
N ALA A 37 -0.55 6.07 -19.46
CA ALA A 37 0.56 6.44 -20.32
C ALA A 37 1.32 7.66 -19.77
N ASP A 38 0.59 8.68 -19.32
CA ASP A 38 1.16 9.90 -18.74
C ASP A 38 1.95 9.59 -17.46
N LEU A 39 1.40 8.76 -16.57
CA LEU A 39 2.08 8.31 -15.34
C LEU A 39 3.30 7.45 -15.61
N ASN A 40 3.30 6.64 -16.67
CA ASN A 40 4.48 5.86 -17.05
C ASN A 40 5.57 6.72 -17.71
N ALA A 41 5.18 7.73 -18.49
CA ALA A 41 6.11 8.68 -19.10
C ALA A 41 6.69 9.67 -18.08
N HIS A 42 5.88 10.06 -17.10
CA HIS A 42 6.22 11.03 -16.05
C HIS A 42 5.85 10.45 -14.68
N PRO A 43 6.62 9.45 -14.17
CA PRO A 43 6.29 8.79 -12.92
C PRO A 43 6.35 9.75 -11.74
N LEU A 44 5.37 9.61 -10.83
CA LEU A 44 5.39 10.29 -9.55
C LEU A 44 6.50 9.68 -8.69
N PRO A 45 7.24 10.49 -7.90
CA PRO A 45 8.29 9.97 -7.03
C PRO A 45 7.77 8.86 -6.10
N GLY A 46 8.31 7.66 -6.25
CA GLY A 46 7.93 6.51 -5.43
C GLY A 46 6.54 5.94 -5.72
N ALA A 47 5.90 6.26 -6.85
CA ALA A 47 4.66 5.60 -7.26
C ALA A 47 4.75 5.07 -8.70
N PHE A 48 4.26 3.84 -8.89
CA PHE A 48 4.32 3.11 -10.15
C PHE A 48 2.96 2.51 -10.46
N VAL A 49 2.60 2.42 -11.75
CA VAL A 49 1.32 1.88 -12.19
C VAL A 49 1.49 0.82 -13.27
N ALA A 50 0.57 -0.12 -13.31
CA ALA A 50 0.42 -1.08 -14.40
C ALA A 50 -1.07 -1.30 -14.67
N ALA A 51 -1.45 -1.33 -15.94
CA ALA A 51 -2.80 -1.77 -16.33
C ALA A 51 -2.93 -3.28 -16.10
N ASP A 52 -4.11 -3.74 -15.70
CA ASP A 52 -4.46 -5.16 -15.74
C ASP A 52 -4.56 -5.62 -17.21
N GLU A 53 -4.12 -6.85 -17.49
CA GLU A 53 -4.06 -7.41 -18.85
C GLU A 53 -5.43 -7.75 -19.42
N GLN A 54 -6.40 -8.07 -18.55
CA GLN A 54 -7.75 -8.50 -18.92
C GLN A 54 -8.76 -7.35 -18.87
N ASP A 55 -8.52 -6.37 -17.99
CA ASP A 55 -9.44 -5.28 -17.75
C ASP A 55 -8.72 -3.93 -17.63
N LEU A 56 -8.74 -3.14 -18.71
CA LEU A 56 -8.06 -1.85 -18.77
C LEU A 56 -8.58 -0.82 -17.76
N THR A 57 -9.75 -1.03 -17.16
CA THR A 57 -10.26 -0.16 -16.09
C THR A 57 -9.78 -0.58 -14.72
N ARG A 58 -9.11 -1.74 -14.60
CA ARG A 58 -8.40 -2.15 -13.40
C ARG A 58 -6.92 -1.74 -13.51
N ILE A 59 -6.43 -1.11 -12.47
CA ILE A 59 -5.07 -0.58 -12.39
C ILE A 59 -4.42 -1.14 -11.12
N HIS A 60 -3.21 -1.63 -11.27
CA HIS A 60 -2.34 -1.99 -10.17
C HIS A 60 -1.40 -0.82 -9.91
N ALA A 61 -1.28 -0.40 -8.65
CA ALA A 61 -0.35 0.64 -8.26
C ALA A 61 0.56 0.16 -7.13
N LEU A 62 1.83 0.53 -7.21
CA LEU A 62 2.82 0.33 -6.17
C LEU A 62 3.23 1.70 -5.65
N VAL A 63 3.06 1.94 -4.35
CA VAL A 63 3.49 3.19 -3.71
C VAL A 63 4.53 2.84 -2.65
N VAL A 64 5.69 3.48 -2.74
CA VAL A 64 6.78 3.38 -1.77
C VAL A 64 6.47 4.33 -0.62
N GLY A 65 6.58 3.82 0.61
CA GLY A 65 6.31 4.60 1.81
C GLY A 65 7.25 5.82 1.93
N PRO A 66 6.72 7.02 2.24
CA PRO A 66 7.51 8.25 2.28
C PRO A 66 8.61 8.24 3.35
N GLY A 67 9.70 8.95 3.07
CA GLY A 67 10.81 9.12 4.01
C GLY A 67 10.42 9.92 5.27
N GLY A 68 11.03 9.57 6.40
CA GLY A 68 10.75 10.21 7.70
C GLY A 68 9.43 9.77 8.33
N THR A 69 8.80 8.71 7.83
CA THR A 69 7.54 8.15 8.33
C THR A 69 7.76 6.71 8.80
N PRO A 70 6.87 6.15 9.64
CA PRO A 70 6.91 4.72 9.99
C PRO A 70 6.76 3.79 8.78
N TYR A 71 6.34 4.30 7.62
CA TYR A 71 6.14 3.55 6.38
C TYR A 71 7.39 3.51 5.49
N GLU A 72 8.45 4.24 5.84
CA GLU A 72 9.59 4.54 4.95
C GLU A 72 10.14 3.30 4.23
N GLY A 73 10.15 3.35 2.90
CA GLY A 73 10.66 2.27 2.04
C GLY A 73 9.70 1.08 1.85
N GLY A 74 8.60 0.99 2.61
CA GLY A 74 7.59 -0.05 2.45
C GLY A 74 6.97 -0.07 1.05
N PHE A 75 6.77 -1.25 0.47
CA PHE A 75 6.15 -1.44 -0.84
C PHE A 75 4.64 -1.73 -0.71
N PHE A 76 3.82 -0.69 -0.78
CA PHE A 76 2.37 -0.80 -0.64
C PHE A 76 1.71 -1.01 -2.00
N TYR A 77 1.07 -2.15 -2.16
CA TYR A 77 0.36 -2.54 -3.37
C TYR A 77 -1.12 -2.16 -3.24
N TYR A 78 -1.63 -1.43 -4.23
CA TYR A 78 -3.02 -1.04 -4.36
C TYR A 78 -3.63 -1.59 -5.63
N MET A 79 -4.87 -2.04 -5.55
CA MET A 79 -5.71 -2.31 -6.71
C MET A 79 -6.75 -1.21 -6.83
N LEU A 80 -6.89 -0.65 -8.04
CA LEU A 80 -7.91 0.33 -8.37
C LEU A 80 -8.80 -0.19 -9.49
N LYS A 81 -10.06 0.25 -9.51
CA LYS A 81 -11.03 -0.03 -10.57
C LYS A 81 -11.79 1.25 -10.90
N CYS A 82 -11.58 1.78 -12.10
CA CYS A 82 -12.34 2.91 -12.61
C CYS A 82 -13.76 2.46 -12.99
N PRO A 83 -14.81 3.19 -12.56
CA PRO A 83 -16.18 2.89 -12.95
C PRO A 83 -16.42 3.25 -14.43
N PRO A 84 -17.52 2.78 -15.05
CA PRO A 84 -17.83 3.03 -16.46
C PRO A 84 -17.89 4.49 -16.90
N ASP A 85 -18.22 5.38 -15.98
CA ASP A 85 -18.36 6.83 -16.17
C ASP A 85 -17.10 7.60 -15.75
N TYR A 86 -16.02 6.93 -15.38
CA TYR A 86 -14.75 7.59 -15.05
C TYR A 86 -14.32 8.55 -16.18
N PRO A 87 -13.91 9.81 -15.88
CA PRO A 87 -13.56 10.35 -14.56
C PRO A 87 -14.70 11.05 -13.82
N VAL A 88 -15.96 10.91 -14.25
CA VAL A 88 -17.11 11.54 -13.56
C VAL A 88 -17.21 11.07 -12.12
N SER A 89 -17.19 9.75 -11.91
CA SER A 89 -17.12 9.13 -10.59
C SER A 89 -15.68 8.70 -10.25
N PRO A 90 -15.31 8.67 -8.94
CA PRO A 90 -13.98 8.25 -8.52
C PRO A 90 -13.73 6.76 -8.79
N PRO A 91 -12.46 6.34 -8.89
CA PRO A 91 -12.14 4.92 -8.90
C PRO A 91 -12.44 4.29 -7.53
N ARG A 92 -12.78 3.00 -7.52
CA ARG A 92 -12.72 2.16 -6.33
C ARG A 92 -11.28 1.79 -6.05
N ALA A 93 -10.87 1.66 -4.80
CA ALA A 93 -9.50 1.32 -4.44
C ALA A 93 -9.41 0.44 -3.19
N ARG A 94 -8.42 -0.45 -3.18
CA ARG A 94 -8.12 -1.34 -2.06
C ARG A 94 -6.62 -1.46 -1.85
N LEU A 95 -6.18 -1.32 -0.60
CA LEU A 95 -4.85 -1.70 -0.18
C LEU A 95 -4.76 -3.22 -0.11
N MET A 96 -3.87 -3.80 -0.90
CA MET A 96 -3.67 -5.25 -0.99
C MET A 96 -2.59 -5.74 -0.04
N THR A 97 -1.62 -4.89 0.31
CA THR A 97 -0.61 -5.18 1.34
C THR A 97 -1.26 -5.07 2.73
N THR A 98 -1.93 -6.14 3.18
CA THR A 98 -2.66 -6.20 4.47
C THR A 98 -2.47 -7.52 5.23
N ASP A 99 -1.56 -8.37 4.77
CA ASP A 99 -1.34 -9.73 5.30
C ASP A 99 -2.65 -10.52 5.43
N ALA A 100 -3.36 -10.66 4.31
CA ALA A 100 -4.66 -11.32 4.22
C ALA A 100 -5.75 -10.77 5.18
N GLY A 101 -5.66 -9.50 5.55
CA GLY A 101 -6.64 -8.85 6.41
C GLY A 101 -6.26 -8.80 7.89
N LEU A 102 -5.00 -9.07 8.23
CA LEU A 102 -4.50 -9.10 9.61
C LEU A 102 -3.82 -7.81 10.05
N VAL A 103 -3.49 -6.91 9.11
CA VAL A 103 -2.72 -5.69 9.41
C VAL A 103 -3.48 -4.43 9.03
N LYS A 104 -3.81 -3.64 10.06
CA LYS A 104 -4.25 -2.25 9.94
C LYS A 104 -3.05 -1.31 9.98
N PHE A 105 -2.75 -0.65 8.86
CA PHE A 105 -1.57 0.21 8.74
C PHE A 105 -1.77 1.62 9.32
N SER A 106 -3.00 2.11 9.37
CA SER A 106 -3.34 3.40 9.98
C SER A 106 -4.85 3.52 10.19
N PRO A 107 -5.34 4.55 10.89
CA PRO A 107 -6.77 4.92 10.87
C PRO A 107 -7.35 5.06 9.46
N ASN A 108 -6.53 5.42 8.47
CA ASN A 108 -6.94 5.59 7.08
C ASN A 108 -6.73 4.33 6.22
N PHE A 109 -5.99 3.33 6.71
CA PHE A 109 -5.71 2.07 6.01
C PHE A 109 -6.15 0.89 6.87
N GLU A 110 -7.40 0.48 6.68
CA GLU A 110 -8.04 -0.59 7.43
C GLU A 110 -7.49 -1.97 7.07
N GLU A 111 -7.60 -2.92 8.00
CA GLU A 111 -7.13 -4.30 7.84
C GLU A 111 -7.76 -4.99 6.63
N ASN A 112 -9.05 -4.74 6.35
CA ASN A 112 -9.75 -5.29 5.20
C ASN A 112 -9.33 -4.65 3.86
N GLY A 113 -8.37 -3.73 3.86
CA GLY A 113 -7.87 -3.03 2.69
C GLY A 113 -8.67 -1.80 2.29
N LYS A 114 -9.71 -1.42 3.04
CA LYS A 114 -10.44 -0.16 2.82
C LYS A 114 -9.53 1.03 3.12
N ILE A 115 -9.57 2.01 2.23
CA ILE A 115 -8.84 3.27 2.37
C ILE A 115 -9.86 4.35 2.71
N CYS A 116 -9.73 5.02 3.85
CA CYS A 116 -10.59 6.15 4.23
C CYS A 116 -10.05 7.42 3.58
N LEU A 117 -10.64 7.81 2.45
CA LEU A 117 -10.17 8.96 1.66
C LEU A 117 -11.36 9.66 1.01
N SER A 118 -11.47 10.97 1.23
CA SER A 118 -12.64 11.76 0.80
C SER A 118 -12.84 11.77 -0.72
N ILE A 119 -11.74 11.83 -1.48
CA ILE A 119 -11.79 11.79 -2.95
C ILE A 119 -12.16 10.42 -3.51
N LEU A 120 -12.20 9.38 -2.67
CA LEU A 120 -12.78 8.06 -3.00
C LEU A 120 -14.19 7.88 -2.44
N GLY A 121 -14.73 8.89 -1.75
CA GLY A 121 -16.04 8.82 -1.10
C GLY A 121 -16.09 7.94 0.16
N THR A 122 -14.94 7.57 0.73
CA THR A 122 -14.83 6.62 1.85
C THR A 122 -14.43 7.26 3.17
N GLY A 123 -14.19 8.57 3.18
CA GLY A 123 -13.80 9.33 4.37
C GLY A 123 -14.29 10.79 4.33
N PRO A 124 -14.13 11.55 5.42
CA PRO A 124 -14.54 12.95 5.50
C PRO A 124 -13.58 13.85 4.71
N GLY A 125 -14.10 14.93 4.11
CA GLY A 125 -13.29 15.93 3.41
C GLY A 125 -13.88 16.35 2.06
N PRO A 126 -13.09 17.06 1.22
CA PRO A 126 -13.53 17.47 -0.11
C PRO A 126 -13.80 16.25 -1.00
N ALA A 127 -14.91 16.31 -1.73
CA ALA A 127 -15.35 15.22 -2.59
C ALA A 127 -14.50 15.10 -3.87
N TRP A 128 -14.64 13.96 -4.54
CA TRP A 128 -14.05 13.71 -5.85
C TRP A 128 -14.35 14.83 -6.85
N SER A 129 -13.36 15.10 -7.69
CA SER A 129 -13.49 15.93 -8.88
C SER A 129 -12.63 15.33 -9.99
N GLN A 130 -13.10 15.45 -11.23
CA GLN A 130 -12.47 14.84 -12.42
C GLN A 130 -11.02 15.30 -12.67
N TYR A 131 -10.60 16.41 -12.04
CA TYR A 131 -9.24 16.94 -12.11
C TYR A 131 -8.23 16.14 -11.30
N HIS A 132 -8.64 15.39 -10.28
CA HIS A 132 -7.70 14.59 -9.47
C HIS A 132 -7.04 13.51 -10.32
N GLY A 133 -7.83 12.76 -11.10
CA GLY A 133 -7.34 11.64 -11.89
C GLY A 133 -6.67 10.55 -11.05
N LEU A 134 -6.01 9.59 -11.71
CA LEU A 134 -5.24 8.55 -11.03
C LEU A 134 -4.03 9.15 -10.28
N GLY A 135 -3.35 10.13 -10.86
CA GLY A 135 -2.19 10.77 -10.22
C GLY A 135 -2.51 11.43 -8.87
N GLY A 136 -3.63 12.16 -8.78
CA GLY A 136 -4.10 12.73 -7.53
C GLY A 136 -4.46 11.69 -6.48
N VAL A 137 -5.01 10.54 -6.90
CA VAL A 137 -5.29 9.41 -5.99
C VAL A 137 -3.99 8.83 -5.42
N LEU A 138 -2.97 8.61 -6.24
CA LEU A 138 -1.67 8.07 -5.79
C LEU A 138 -0.93 9.04 -4.85
N LEU A 139 -0.95 10.34 -5.16
CA LEU A 139 -0.41 11.38 -4.27
C LEU A 139 -1.16 11.43 -2.93
N SER A 140 -2.48 11.20 -2.96
CA SER A 140 -3.28 11.13 -1.73
C SER A 140 -2.89 9.92 -0.88
N PHE A 141 -2.65 8.74 -1.49
CA PHE A 141 -2.17 7.57 -0.76
C PHE A 141 -0.84 7.82 -0.05
N GLN A 142 0.11 8.49 -0.72
CA GLN A 142 1.36 8.91 -0.09
C GLN A 142 1.12 9.88 1.07
N SER A 143 0.18 10.81 0.90
CA SER A 143 -0.11 11.84 1.92
C SER A 143 -0.81 11.28 3.17
N LEU A 144 -1.49 10.14 3.04
CA LEU A 144 -2.08 9.41 4.18
C LEU A 144 -1.03 8.65 5.02
N MET A 145 0.18 8.45 4.48
CA MET A 145 1.30 7.84 5.21
C MET A 145 2.04 8.91 6.02
N THR A 146 1.42 9.40 7.09
CA THR A 146 1.93 10.52 7.89
C THR A 146 3.08 10.12 8.82
N VAL A 147 3.79 11.13 9.35
CA VAL A 147 4.89 10.93 10.33
C VAL A 147 4.38 10.40 11.68
N SER A 148 3.10 10.64 12.01
CA SER A 148 2.50 10.20 13.27
C SER A 148 1.09 9.67 13.05
N PRO A 149 0.94 8.43 12.54
CA PRO A 149 -0.35 7.86 12.15
C PRO A 149 -1.38 7.76 13.28
N TYR A 150 -0.92 7.75 14.54
CA TYR A 150 -1.80 7.82 15.70
C TYR A 150 -2.68 9.09 15.72
N ARG A 151 -2.19 10.19 15.15
CA ARG A 151 -2.92 11.48 15.14
C ARG A 151 -3.95 11.57 14.03
N ASP A 152 -3.98 10.59 13.11
CA ASP A 152 -4.93 10.55 12.02
C ASP A 152 -6.32 10.07 12.47
N GLU A 153 -6.42 9.54 13.71
CA GLU A 153 -7.70 9.14 14.31
C GLU A 153 -8.50 10.38 14.76
N PRO A 154 -9.78 10.50 14.36
CA PRO A 154 -10.62 11.63 14.75
C PRO A 154 -10.66 11.85 16.27
N GLY A 155 -10.30 13.06 16.71
CA GLY A 155 -10.28 13.45 18.13
C GLY A 155 -8.93 13.22 18.85
N TYR A 156 -7.91 12.74 18.13
CA TYR A 156 -6.56 12.51 18.66
C TYR A 156 -5.51 13.52 18.18
N GLU A 157 -5.91 14.52 17.39
CA GLU A 157 -5.01 15.42 16.65
C GLU A 157 -4.15 16.29 17.58
N ALA A 158 -4.72 16.75 18.69
CA ALA A 158 -4.09 17.67 19.64
C ALA A 158 -3.59 16.98 20.93
N GLN A 159 -3.68 15.66 21.01
CA GLN A 159 -3.28 14.93 22.23
C GLN A 159 -1.74 14.89 22.34
N ASN A 160 -1.20 15.52 23.38
CA ASN A 160 0.24 15.49 23.66
C ASN A 160 0.65 14.19 24.38
N GLN A 161 0.33 13.04 23.78
CA GLN A 161 0.65 11.72 24.30
C GLN A 161 1.82 11.12 23.54
N SER A 162 3.02 11.66 23.79
CA SER A 162 4.26 11.25 23.11
C SER A 162 4.49 9.72 23.18
N ARG A 163 4.18 9.09 24.31
CA ARG A 163 4.29 7.64 24.49
C ARG A 163 3.39 6.85 23.54
N ASN A 164 2.15 7.30 23.32
CA ASN A 164 1.19 6.61 22.45
C ASN A 164 1.58 6.77 20.99
N VAL A 165 2.04 7.96 20.60
CA VAL A 165 2.61 8.21 19.27
C VAL A 165 3.78 7.27 19.03
N SER A 166 4.83 7.31 19.87
CA SER A 166 6.01 6.46 19.67
C SER A 166 5.70 4.96 19.67
N ARG A 167 4.73 4.52 20.49
CA ARG A 167 4.31 3.12 20.53
C ARG A 167 3.59 2.72 19.25
N TYR A 168 2.67 3.54 18.75
CA TYR A 168 1.97 3.28 17.49
C TYR A 168 2.96 3.29 16.31
N ASP A 169 3.86 4.29 16.27
CA ASP A 169 4.89 4.40 15.24
C ASP A 169 5.80 3.16 15.20
N ALA A 170 6.20 2.64 16.36
CA ALA A 170 7.00 1.42 16.44
C ALA A 170 6.24 0.20 15.87
N ILE A 171 4.95 0.06 16.17
CA ILE A 171 4.09 -1.00 15.63
C ILE A 171 3.99 -0.88 14.09
N ILE A 172 3.69 0.31 13.58
CA ILE A 172 3.55 0.52 12.13
C ILE A 172 4.89 0.30 11.41
N LEU A 173 6.00 0.72 12.00
CA LEU A 173 7.35 0.45 11.48
C LEU A 173 7.63 -1.05 11.41
N HIS A 174 7.33 -1.79 12.48
CA HIS A 174 7.49 -3.24 12.51
C HIS A 174 6.68 -3.91 11.40
N GLU A 175 5.39 -3.59 11.31
CA GLU A 175 4.49 -4.18 10.30
C GLU A 175 4.84 -3.76 8.88
N THR A 176 5.37 -2.54 8.68
CA THR A 176 5.89 -2.09 7.39
C THR A 176 7.07 -2.94 6.95
N ILE A 177 8.07 -3.12 7.82
CA ILE A 177 9.24 -3.95 7.48
C ILE A 177 8.83 -5.42 7.29
N ARG A 178 7.94 -5.94 8.13
CA ARG A 178 7.46 -7.33 8.03
C ARG A 178 6.70 -7.60 6.74
N VAL A 179 5.66 -6.82 6.47
CA VAL A 179 4.67 -7.11 5.42
C VAL A 179 4.95 -6.34 4.14
N ALA A 180 5.12 -5.03 4.25
CA ALA A 180 5.32 -4.18 3.08
C ALA A 180 6.75 -4.28 2.51
N VAL A 181 7.72 -4.77 3.28
CA VAL A 181 9.09 -5.01 2.79
C VAL A 181 9.36 -6.51 2.64
N CYS A 182 9.53 -7.25 3.75
CA CYS A 182 9.99 -8.64 3.69
C CYS A 182 9.03 -9.54 2.94
N ASP A 183 7.74 -9.59 3.31
CA ASP A 183 6.77 -10.47 2.63
C ASP A 183 6.67 -10.13 1.13
N GLN A 184 6.63 -8.85 0.77
CA GLN A 184 6.55 -8.42 -0.63
C GLN A 184 7.79 -8.80 -1.45
N VAL A 185 9.00 -8.51 -0.94
CA VAL A 185 10.25 -8.80 -1.64
C VAL A 185 10.43 -10.32 -1.78
N GLU A 186 10.17 -11.06 -0.71
CA GLU A 186 10.21 -12.52 -0.75
C GLU A 186 9.21 -13.11 -1.75
N ALA A 187 7.97 -12.63 -1.78
CA ALA A 187 6.97 -13.07 -2.73
C ALA A 187 7.38 -12.74 -4.18
N CYS A 188 8.03 -11.59 -4.41
CA CYS A 188 8.60 -11.23 -5.71
C CYS A 188 9.73 -12.18 -6.12
N LEU A 189 10.66 -12.49 -5.22
CA LEU A 189 11.77 -13.42 -5.47
C LEU A 189 11.28 -14.85 -5.74
N ARG A 190 10.26 -15.32 -5.01
CA ARG A 190 9.66 -16.64 -5.19
C ARG A 190 8.73 -16.73 -6.41
N GLY A 191 8.37 -15.62 -7.03
CA GLY A 191 7.39 -15.58 -8.13
C GLY A 191 5.95 -15.84 -7.70
N THR A 192 5.64 -15.68 -6.41
CA THR A 192 4.30 -15.93 -5.81
C THR A 192 3.51 -14.64 -5.54
N SER A 193 4.13 -13.48 -5.75
CA SER A 193 3.47 -12.17 -5.56
C SER A 193 2.31 -11.98 -6.55
N SER A 194 1.24 -11.37 -6.05
CA SER A 194 0.06 -10.93 -6.81
C SER A 194 0.29 -9.64 -7.60
N LEU A 195 1.46 -9.00 -7.44
CA LEU A 195 1.85 -7.84 -8.25
C LEU A 195 2.09 -8.23 -9.71
N PRO A 196 1.67 -7.40 -10.68
CA PRO A 196 2.07 -7.56 -12.08
C PRO A 196 3.59 -7.62 -12.26
N PRO A 197 4.10 -8.33 -13.28
CA PRO A 197 5.54 -8.47 -13.53
C PRO A 197 6.33 -7.16 -13.53
N THR A 198 5.77 -6.11 -14.13
CA THR A 198 6.41 -4.78 -14.20
C THR A 198 6.61 -4.16 -12.82
N LEU A 199 5.62 -4.28 -11.93
CA LEU A 199 5.70 -3.75 -10.57
C LEU A 199 6.59 -4.62 -9.67
N ARG A 200 6.61 -5.94 -9.87
CA ARG A 200 7.56 -6.83 -9.17
C ARG A 200 9.02 -6.44 -9.44
N GLU A 201 9.36 -6.09 -10.67
CA GLU A 201 10.70 -5.60 -10.98
C GLU A 201 11.00 -4.26 -10.30
N GLN A 202 10.02 -3.37 -10.14
CA GLN A 202 10.23 -2.12 -9.38
C GLN A 202 10.54 -2.40 -7.91
N VAL A 203 9.85 -3.34 -7.26
CA VAL A 203 10.16 -3.76 -5.88
C VAL A 203 11.61 -4.22 -5.76
N LEU A 204 12.04 -5.13 -6.64
CA LEU A 204 13.39 -5.70 -6.61
C LEU A 204 14.46 -4.67 -6.97
N LEU A 205 14.14 -3.68 -7.80
CA LEU A 205 15.03 -2.59 -8.20
C LEU A 205 15.23 -1.58 -7.07
N TRP A 206 14.17 -1.21 -6.35
CA TRP A 206 14.21 -0.17 -5.32
C TRP A 206 14.67 -0.68 -3.96
N PHE A 207 14.40 -1.96 -3.63
CA PHE A 207 14.75 -2.54 -2.34
C PHE A 207 16.20 -2.30 -1.90
N PRO A 208 17.23 -2.53 -2.75
CA PRO A 208 18.63 -2.31 -2.37
C PRO A 208 18.94 -0.89 -1.89
N GLY A 209 18.22 0.13 -2.40
CA GLY A 209 18.41 1.53 -2.01
C GLY A 209 17.93 1.87 -0.59
N PHE A 210 17.16 0.98 0.04
CA PHE A 210 16.64 1.17 1.40
C PHE A 210 17.23 0.19 2.42
N CYS A 211 18.03 -0.79 2.01
CA CYS A 211 18.59 -1.82 2.91
C CYS A 211 19.21 -1.25 4.18
N ASP A 212 20.10 -0.27 4.03
CA ASP A 212 20.82 0.31 5.18
C ASP A 212 19.86 1.01 6.16
N LYS A 213 18.78 1.61 5.64
CA LYS A 213 17.74 2.23 6.46
C LYS A 213 16.92 1.19 7.20
N TYR A 214 16.57 0.07 6.56
CA TYR A 214 15.89 -1.03 7.22
C TYR A 214 16.74 -1.62 8.35
N GLU A 215 18.01 -1.90 8.08
CA GLU A 215 18.95 -2.44 9.08
C GLU A 215 19.13 -1.46 10.26
N GLN A 216 19.24 -0.16 9.98
CA GLN A 216 19.31 0.88 11.03
C GLN A 216 18.01 0.93 11.86
N ALA A 217 16.85 0.92 11.20
CA ALA A 217 15.55 0.97 11.86
C ALA A 217 15.33 -0.27 12.74
N VAL A 218 15.62 -1.47 12.23
CA VAL A 218 15.57 -2.72 12.99
C VAL A 218 16.55 -2.69 14.16
N GLY A 219 17.80 -2.28 13.93
CA GLY A 219 18.83 -2.18 14.96
C GLY A 219 18.43 -1.27 16.13
N ALA A 220 17.81 -0.13 15.84
CA ALA A 220 17.31 0.79 16.86
C ALA A 220 16.19 0.20 17.74
N HIS A 221 15.44 -0.78 17.23
CA HIS A 221 14.27 -1.36 17.88
C HIS A 221 14.47 -2.81 18.37
N LEU A 222 15.68 -3.37 18.25
CA LEU A 222 15.99 -4.74 18.73
C LEU A 222 15.58 -4.98 20.19
N HIS A 223 15.70 -3.96 21.04
CA HIS A 223 15.31 -4.01 22.46
C HIS A 223 13.81 -4.27 22.70
N LEU A 224 12.96 -4.09 21.69
CA LEU A 224 11.53 -4.39 21.76
C LEU A 224 11.20 -5.85 21.44
N THR A 225 12.15 -6.63 20.90
CA THR A 225 11.90 -8.02 20.50
C THR A 225 11.29 -8.84 21.64
N GLY A 226 10.21 -9.57 21.35
CA GLY A 226 9.47 -10.37 22.31
C GLY A 226 8.42 -9.60 23.13
N SER A 227 8.40 -8.26 23.07
CA SER A 227 7.37 -7.46 23.75
C SER A 227 6.08 -7.38 22.92
N GLU A 228 4.95 -7.20 23.61
CA GLU A 228 3.62 -7.15 22.98
C GLU A 228 3.35 -5.84 22.23
N MET A 229 2.83 -5.98 21.01
CA MET A 229 2.29 -4.91 20.18
C MET A 229 0.83 -4.64 20.53
N THR A 230 0.56 -4.16 21.74
CA THR A 230 -0.75 -3.58 22.08
C THR A 230 -0.78 -2.13 21.64
N ASP A 231 -1.65 -1.76 20.71
CA ASP A 231 -1.75 -0.38 20.26
C ASP A 231 -2.41 0.53 21.31
N PRO A 232 -2.30 1.85 21.18
CA PRO A 232 -2.90 2.79 22.14
C PRO A 232 -4.43 2.86 22.09
N TYR A 233 -5.08 2.26 21.09
CA TYR A 233 -6.55 2.13 21.01
C TYR A 233 -7.06 0.90 21.78
N GLY A 234 -6.15 -0.01 22.15
CA GLY A 234 -6.42 -1.20 22.95
C GLY A 234 -6.36 -2.50 22.16
N ASP A 235 -6.05 -2.46 20.86
CA ASP A 235 -5.99 -3.64 20.02
C ASP A 235 -4.64 -4.35 20.15
N TRP A 236 -4.68 -5.68 20.29
CA TRP A 236 -3.49 -6.51 20.30
C TRP A 236 -3.11 -6.94 18.88
N ARG A 237 -1.84 -6.72 18.51
CA ARG A 237 -1.32 -6.91 17.14
C ARG A 237 -0.17 -7.91 17.03
N GLY A 238 0.02 -8.74 18.05
CA GLY A 238 1.12 -9.71 18.12
C GLY A 238 2.28 -9.25 18.99
N VAL A 239 3.48 -9.69 18.65
CA VAL A 239 4.73 -9.39 19.36
C VAL A 239 5.78 -8.88 18.38
N PHE A 240 6.65 -7.97 18.84
CA PHE A 240 7.76 -7.49 18.02
C PHE A 240 8.77 -8.62 17.76
N GLN A 241 9.21 -8.76 16.52
CA GLN A 241 10.11 -9.83 16.04
C GLN A 241 11.32 -9.25 15.28
N TYR A 242 11.93 -8.18 15.80
CA TYR A 242 13.01 -7.46 15.10
C TYR A 242 14.25 -8.32 14.81
N GLU A 243 14.61 -9.27 15.68
CA GLU A 243 15.69 -10.22 15.40
C GLU A 243 15.40 -11.07 14.15
N THR A 244 14.20 -11.65 14.07
CA THR A 244 13.75 -12.40 12.89
C THR A 244 13.65 -11.51 11.65
N LEU A 245 13.20 -10.27 11.79
CA LEU A 245 13.16 -9.32 10.66
C LEU A 245 14.56 -9.00 10.14
N LEU A 246 15.57 -8.88 11.00
CA LEU A 246 16.96 -8.66 10.59
C LEU A 246 17.48 -9.83 9.75
N GLU A 247 17.26 -11.06 10.20
CA GLU A 247 17.64 -12.27 9.45
C GLU A 247 16.92 -12.33 8.10
N ARG A 248 15.62 -12.04 8.07
CA ARG A 248 14.84 -11.99 6.83
C ARG A 248 15.37 -10.96 5.85
N LEU A 249 15.67 -9.74 6.31
CA LEU A 249 16.26 -8.67 5.49
C LEU A 249 17.60 -9.07 4.87
N GLN A 250 18.48 -9.71 5.64
CA GLN A 250 19.76 -10.22 5.15
C GLN A 250 19.55 -11.30 4.09
N ASN A 251 18.63 -12.24 4.34
CA ASN A 251 18.30 -13.30 3.39
C ASN A 251 17.75 -12.76 2.06
N VAL A 252 16.84 -11.78 2.07
CA VAL A 252 16.33 -11.17 0.83
C VAL A 252 17.39 -10.35 0.11
N LYS A 253 18.27 -9.64 0.83
CA LYS A 253 19.40 -8.88 0.27
C LYS A 253 20.35 -9.80 -0.50
N GLU A 254 20.70 -10.95 0.09
CA GLU A 254 21.48 -11.98 -0.60
C GLU A 254 20.74 -12.57 -1.80
N GLY A 255 19.44 -12.85 -1.66
CA GLY A 255 18.60 -13.40 -2.73
C GLY A 255 18.58 -12.50 -3.97
N ILE A 256 18.45 -11.19 -3.77
CA ILE A 256 18.53 -10.20 -4.85
C ILE A 256 19.93 -10.16 -5.47
N ALA A 257 20.99 -10.16 -4.66
CA ALA A 257 22.37 -10.15 -5.17
C ALA A 257 22.66 -11.38 -6.05
N LYS A 258 22.23 -12.58 -5.63
CA LYS A 258 22.37 -13.82 -6.40
C LYS A 258 21.61 -13.74 -7.74
N ARG A 259 20.38 -13.21 -7.72
CA ARG A 259 19.56 -12.99 -8.93
C ARG A 259 20.24 -12.03 -9.92
N SER A 260 20.75 -10.90 -9.44
CA SER A 260 21.43 -9.90 -10.27
C SER A 260 22.72 -10.46 -10.89
N GLY A 261 23.51 -11.23 -10.12
CA GLY A 261 24.71 -11.89 -10.61
C GLY A 261 24.44 -12.99 -11.66
N ALA A 262 23.32 -13.71 -11.56
CA ALA A 262 22.92 -14.70 -12.56
C ALA A 262 22.54 -14.06 -13.91
N ARG A 263 21.86 -12.90 -13.89
CA ARG A 263 21.43 -12.18 -15.09
C ARG A 263 22.59 -11.60 -15.91
N VAL A 264 23.71 -11.26 -15.26
CA VAL A 264 24.93 -10.79 -15.93
C VAL A 264 25.63 -11.92 -16.70
N ARG A 265 25.55 -13.17 -16.22
CA ARG A 265 26.22 -14.33 -16.84
C ARG A 265 25.47 -14.92 -18.04
N THR A 266 24.19 -14.64 -18.20
CA THR A 266 23.37 -15.13 -19.33
C THR A 266 23.44 -14.23 -20.56
N HIS A 267 24.07 -13.06 -20.46
CA HIS A 267 24.21 -12.08 -21.55
C HIS A 267 25.67 -11.94 -22.05
N THR A 268 26.56 -12.83 -21.63
CA THR A 268 27.94 -13.00 -22.14
C THR A 268 28.08 -14.34 -22.81
#